data_AF-A1T835-F1
#
_entry.id   AF-A1T835-F1
#
_cell.length_a   1.000
_cell.length_b   1.000
_cell.length_c   1.000
_cell.angle_alpha   90.00
_cell.angle_beta   90.00
_cell.angle_gamma   90.00
#
_symmetry.space_group_name_H-M   'P 1'
#
loop_
_entity.id
_entity.type
_entity.pdbx_description
1 polymer ?
#
loop_
_entity_poly.entity_id
_entity_poly.type
_entity_poly.pdbx_seq_one_letter_code
_entity_poly.pdbx_strand_id
1 'polypeptide(L)'
;MRNYGSVADVVDETNGTYVNRLTVIYRAVEFPNQPPTATVVMVTDGGVAVDRDELRQRIERLHYSRDSDGNLTHQPYMLSESYHHTSWGADGAALEFVVQAAAYAVSGIVGGAAWDGLKAIGRRISQADQSPERAERITEALAIRRATDMIEADLDSVGRADLDMLSVHLNGDTATVVFRASDGSTITVQPSLFDGGAIGPITRSYSDGDATEGPG
;
A
#
# COMPACT_ATOMS: atom_id res chain seq x y z
N MET A 1 -16.27 32.39 -9.41
CA MET A 1 -15.07 31.54 -9.57
C MET A 1 -14.03 32.01 -8.56
N ARG A 2 -13.78 31.24 -7.49
CA ARG A 2 -12.70 31.54 -6.54
C ARG A 2 -11.39 31.05 -7.14
N ASN A 3 -10.46 31.96 -7.36
CA ASN A 3 -9.07 31.65 -7.70
C ASN A 3 -8.44 30.99 -6.47
N TYR A 4 -8.25 29.67 -6.52
CA TYR A 4 -7.32 28.99 -5.62
C TYR A 4 -5.92 29.33 -6.11
N GLY A 5 -5.33 30.38 -5.56
CA GLY A 5 -3.89 30.57 -5.67
C GLY A 5 -3.23 29.30 -5.13
N SER A 6 -2.36 28.67 -5.93
CA SER A 6 -1.56 27.53 -5.51
C SER A 6 -0.65 27.99 -4.37
N VAL A 7 -1.15 27.87 -3.13
CA VAL A 7 -0.33 27.93 -1.94
C VAL A 7 0.69 26.82 -2.11
N ALA A 8 1.97 27.16 -2.00
CA ALA A 8 3.02 26.17 -2.05
C ALA A 8 2.69 25.10 -1.00
N ASP A 9 2.73 23.85 -1.45
CA ASP A 9 2.45 22.60 -0.74
C ASP A 9 3.52 22.32 0.34
N VAL A 10 3.85 23.35 1.11
CA VAL A 10 4.89 23.31 2.13
C VAL A 10 4.20 22.92 3.41
N VAL A 11 4.41 21.67 3.80
CA VAL A 11 4.09 21.19 5.13
C VAL A 11 4.84 22.10 6.11
N ASP A 12 4.09 22.90 6.87
CA ASP A 12 4.65 23.75 7.91
C ASP A 12 5.33 22.83 8.94
N GLU A 13 6.61 23.06 9.24
CA GLU A 13 7.36 22.28 10.24
C GLU A 13 6.67 22.27 11.61
N THR A 14 5.78 23.24 11.87
CA THR A 14 4.97 23.30 13.10
C THR A 14 3.63 22.54 13.03
N ASN A 15 3.13 22.17 11.84
CA ASN A 15 1.85 21.45 11.65
C ASN A 15 1.99 20.09 10.94
N GLY A 16 3.18 19.76 10.45
CA GLY A 16 3.44 18.49 9.77
C GLY A 16 3.53 17.31 10.73
N THR A 17 2.93 16.18 10.35
CA THR A 17 3.17 14.92 11.05
C THR A 17 4.39 14.26 10.45
N TYR A 18 5.44 14.02 11.23
CA TYR A 18 6.59 13.26 10.75
C TYR A 18 6.19 11.81 10.49
N VAL A 19 6.56 11.29 9.31
CA VAL A 19 6.23 9.92 8.87
C VAL A 19 7.46 9.28 8.26
N ASN A 20 7.95 8.21 8.90
CA ASN A 20 9.04 7.36 8.38
C ASN A 20 8.52 6.31 7.40
N ARG A 21 7.26 5.88 7.53
CA ARG A 21 6.65 4.88 6.65
C ARG A 21 5.19 5.23 6.40
N LEU A 22 4.82 5.31 5.13
CA LEU A 22 3.44 5.43 4.70
C LEU A 22 2.99 4.09 4.09
N THR A 23 1.89 3.57 4.61
CA THR A 23 1.21 2.38 4.10
C THR A 23 -0.17 2.79 3.57
N VAL A 24 -0.53 2.31 2.38
CA VAL A 24 -1.90 2.42 1.87
C VAL A 24 -2.39 1.04 1.44
N ILE A 25 -3.46 0.57 2.05
CA ILE A 25 -4.02 -0.77 1.86
C ILE A 25 -5.39 -0.64 1.23
N TYR A 26 -5.56 -1.17 0.03
CA TYR A 26 -6.84 -1.24 -0.66
C TYR A 26 -7.42 -2.63 -0.56
N ARG A 27 -8.58 -2.75 0.06
CA ARG A 27 -9.30 -4.00 0.30
C ARG A 27 -10.58 -4.03 -0.55
N ALA A 28 -10.67 -5.04 -1.42
CA ALA A 28 -11.85 -5.32 -2.22
C ALA A 28 -12.93 -6.01 -1.40
N VAL A 29 -14.08 -5.36 -1.24
CA VAL A 29 -15.27 -5.95 -0.60
C VAL A 29 -16.22 -6.40 -1.70
N GLU A 30 -16.38 -7.71 -1.87
CA GLU A 30 -17.34 -8.27 -2.84
C GLU A 30 -18.76 -8.28 -2.24
N PHE A 31 -18.87 -8.66 -0.97
CA PHE A 31 -20.13 -8.68 -0.23
C PHE A 31 -19.96 -8.02 1.15
N PRO A 32 -20.95 -7.26 1.66
CA PRO A 32 -20.83 -6.50 2.92
C PRO A 32 -20.46 -7.33 4.16
N ASN A 33 -20.76 -8.64 4.14
CA ASN A 33 -20.54 -9.55 5.27
C ASN A 33 -19.40 -10.54 5.04
N GLN A 34 -18.62 -10.36 3.97
CA GLN A 34 -17.45 -11.21 3.68
C GLN A 34 -16.16 -10.44 4.00
N PRO A 35 -15.12 -11.16 4.44
CA PRO A 35 -13.80 -10.56 4.54
C PRO A 35 -13.35 -10.09 3.14
N PRO A 36 -12.60 -8.99 3.05
CA PRO A 36 -12.06 -8.54 1.77
C PRO A 36 -11.17 -9.61 1.12
N THR A 37 -11.27 -9.75 -0.21
CA THR A 37 -10.65 -10.88 -0.94
C THR A 37 -9.39 -10.51 -1.71
N ALA A 38 -9.26 -9.26 -2.15
CA ALA A 38 -8.10 -8.78 -2.88
C ALA A 38 -7.53 -7.54 -2.21
N THR A 39 -6.20 -7.57 -2.01
CA THR A 39 -5.48 -6.44 -1.42
C THR A 39 -4.47 -5.88 -2.41
N VAL A 40 -4.54 -4.57 -2.68
CA VAL A 40 -3.40 -3.81 -3.21
C VAL A 40 -2.75 -3.07 -2.05
N VAL A 41 -1.46 -3.29 -1.83
CA VAL A 41 -0.71 -2.64 -0.78
C VAL A 41 0.34 -1.74 -1.41
N MET A 42 0.39 -0.49 -0.97
CA MET A 42 1.51 0.40 -1.19
C MET A 42 2.25 0.60 0.13
N VAL A 43 3.57 0.42 0.10
CA VAL A 43 4.47 0.82 1.18
C VAL A 43 5.49 1.79 0.60
N THR A 44 5.68 2.93 1.25
CA THR A 44 6.74 3.85 0.91
C THR A 44 7.45 4.26 2.18
N ASP A 45 8.77 4.32 2.12
CA ASP A 45 9.53 4.95 3.16
C ASP A 45 9.38 6.47 2.99
N GLY A 46 9.34 7.15 4.14
CA GLY A 46 9.41 8.58 4.28
C GLY A 46 10.64 8.94 5.11
N GLY A 47 10.46 9.85 6.06
CA GLY A 47 11.51 10.61 6.72
C GLY A 47 11.25 12.10 6.62
N VAL A 48 9.98 12.47 6.37
CA VAL A 48 9.55 13.84 6.11
C VAL A 48 8.29 14.15 6.90
N ALA A 49 8.07 15.44 7.11
CA ALA A 49 6.79 15.95 7.57
C ALA A 49 5.76 15.82 6.42
N VAL A 50 4.59 15.27 6.71
CA VAL A 50 3.48 15.17 5.76
C VAL A 50 2.25 15.92 6.28
N ASP A 51 1.52 16.55 5.36
CA ASP A 51 0.16 17.02 5.61
C ASP A 51 -0.79 15.82 5.44
N ARG A 52 -1.32 15.33 6.56
CA ARG A 52 -2.21 14.18 6.60
C ARG A 52 -3.54 14.45 5.93
N ASP A 53 -4.06 15.67 6.03
CA ASP A 53 -5.34 16.05 5.43
C ASP A 53 -5.23 16.16 3.92
N GLU A 54 -4.12 16.72 3.43
CA GLU A 54 -3.80 16.76 2.00
C GLU A 54 -3.65 15.35 1.42
N LEU A 55 -2.90 14.49 2.12
CA LEU A 55 -2.69 13.10 1.71
C LEU A 55 -4.00 12.31 1.71
N ARG A 56 -4.84 12.50 2.73
CA ARG A 56 -6.20 11.93 2.78
C ARG A 56 -6.98 12.36 1.53
N GLN A 57 -7.11 13.65 1.28
CA GLN A 57 -7.83 14.17 0.10
C GLN A 57 -7.29 13.63 -1.23
N ARG A 58 -5.98 13.39 -1.35
CA ARG A 58 -5.39 12.77 -2.55
C ARG A 58 -5.86 11.33 -2.74
N ILE A 59 -5.91 10.55 -1.66
CA ILE A 59 -6.42 9.17 -1.68
C ILE A 59 -7.92 9.18 -2.05
N GLU A 60 -8.71 10.07 -1.43
CA GLU A 60 -10.14 10.21 -1.73
C GLU A 60 -10.40 10.56 -3.20
N ARG A 61 -9.56 11.40 -3.80
CA ARG A 61 -9.65 11.77 -5.22
C ARG A 61 -9.45 10.57 -6.17
N LEU A 62 -8.78 9.50 -5.73
CA LEU A 62 -8.62 8.28 -6.53
C LEU A 62 -9.94 7.53 -6.73
N HIS A 63 -10.97 7.85 -5.93
CA HIS A 63 -12.30 7.26 -6.02
C HIS A 63 -13.28 8.05 -6.90
N TYR A 64 -12.79 9.01 -7.68
CA TYR A 64 -13.60 9.64 -8.72
C TYR A 64 -13.34 8.95 -10.06
N SER A 65 -14.42 8.50 -10.69
CA SER A 65 -14.40 8.00 -12.08
C SER A 65 -15.16 8.97 -12.98
N ARG A 66 -14.84 9.02 -14.27
CA ARG A 66 -15.69 9.70 -15.24
C ARG A 66 -16.79 8.75 -15.73
N ASP A 67 -18.04 9.20 -15.73
CA ASP A 67 -19.14 8.49 -16.39
C ASP A 67 -19.06 8.62 -17.93
N SER A 68 -20.02 8.02 -18.63
CA SER A 68 -20.11 8.07 -20.10
C SER A 68 -20.25 9.50 -20.65
N ASP A 69 -20.76 10.43 -19.85
CA ASP A 69 -20.98 11.83 -20.20
C ASP A 69 -19.77 12.71 -19.80
N GLY A 70 -18.73 12.10 -19.21
CA GLY A 70 -17.51 12.76 -18.78
C GLY A 70 -17.61 13.43 -17.40
N ASN A 71 -18.74 13.30 -16.69
CA ASN A 71 -18.92 13.85 -15.35
C ASN A 71 -18.15 13.01 -14.33
N LEU A 72 -17.64 13.67 -13.29
CA LEU A 72 -16.98 12.98 -12.19
C LEU A 72 -18.02 12.40 -11.24
N THR A 73 -18.05 11.07 -11.16
CA THR A 73 -18.87 10.30 -10.23
C THR A 73 -17.99 9.73 -9.13
N HIS A 74 -18.39 10.01 -7.89
CA HIS A 74 -17.71 9.49 -6.71
C HIS A 74 -18.12 8.04 -6.46
N GLN A 75 -17.14 7.15 -6.39
CA GLN A 75 -17.33 5.74 -6.06
C GLN A 75 -17.39 5.59 -4.53
N PRO A 76 -18.34 4.80 -3.99
CA PRO A 76 -18.44 4.60 -2.55
C PRO A 76 -17.21 3.85 -2.02
N TYR A 77 -16.63 4.35 -0.93
CA TYR A 77 -15.56 3.70 -0.18
C TYR A 77 -15.68 4.02 1.31
N MET A 78 -14.98 3.23 2.14
CA MET A 78 -14.67 3.57 3.52
C MET A 78 -13.16 3.78 3.64
N LEU A 79 -12.76 4.83 4.36
CA LEU A 79 -11.36 5.16 4.60
C LEU A 79 -11.13 5.20 6.11
N SER A 80 -10.19 4.38 6.57
CA SER A 80 -9.68 4.42 7.94
C SER A 80 -8.24 4.89 7.92
N GLU A 81 -7.85 5.65 8.95
CA GLU A 81 -6.51 6.19 9.08
C GLU A 81 -5.98 5.91 10.48
N SER A 82 -4.75 5.42 10.57
CA SER A 82 -4.04 5.17 11.82
C SER A 82 -2.64 5.79 11.78
N TYR A 83 -2.22 6.34 12.91
CA TYR A 83 -0.89 6.92 13.08
C TYR A 83 -0.24 6.33 14.33
N HIS A 84 0.95 5.77 14.15
CA HIS A 84 1.72 5.13 15.20
C HIS A 84 3.07 5.83 15.34
N HIS A 85 3.41 6.27 16.55
CA HIS A 85 4.68 6.93 16.85
C HIS A 85 5.33 6.27 18.06
N THR A 86 6.60 5.89 17.94
CA THR A 86 7.39 5.26 18.99
C THR A 86 8.71 5.99 19.13
N SER A 87 9.07 6.38 20.36
CA SER A 87 10.23 7.24 20.66
C SER A 87 11.07 6.71 21.83
N TRP A 88 11.58 5.48 21.72
CA TRP A 88 12.40 4.84 22.77
C TRP A 88 13.86 4.64 22.30
N GLY A 89 14.55 5.73 21.95
CA GLY A 89 15.97 5.73 21.53
C GLY A 89 16.21 5.62 20.02
N ALA A 90 15.19 5.23 19.26
CA ALA A 90 15.05 5.46 17.84
C ALA A 90 13.65 6.04 17.60
N ASP A 91 13.54 7.10 16.81
CA ASP A 91 12.27 7.75 16.52
C ASP A 91 11.64 7.17 15.26
N GLY A 92 10.45 6.60 15.39
CA GLY A 92 9.74 5.91 14.31
C GLY A 92 8.27 6.29 14.27
N ALA A 93 7.82 6.76 13.12
CA ALA A 93 6.45 7.15 12.85
C ALA A 93 5.91 6.43 11.60
N ALA A 94 4.78 5.75 11.74
CA ALA A 94 4.06 5.09 10.66
C ALA A 94 2.67 5.71 10.49
N LEU A 95 2.31 6.02 9.25
CA LEU A 95 0.98 6.47 8.87
C LEU A 95 0.37 5.42 7.93
N GLU A 96 -0.83 4.97 8.24
CA GLU A 96 -1.52 3.96 7.45
C GLU A 96 -2.92 4.44 7.05
N PHE A 97 -3.27 4.18 5.79
CA PHE A 97 -4.62 4.34 5.27
C PHE A 97 -5.16 2.99 4.80
N VAL A 98 -6.30 2.58 5.34
CA VAL A 98 -7.03 1.39 4.89
C VAL A 98 -8.27 1.85 4.13
N VAL A 99 -8.31 1.51 2.85
CA VAL A 99 -9.41 1.83 1.94
C VAL A 99 -10.20 0.55 1.66
N GLN A 100 -11.48 0.56 1.94
CA GLN A 100 -12.40 -0.51 1.57
C GLN A 100 -13.34 -0.01 0.49
N ALA A 101 -13.33 -0.67 -0.67
CA ALA A 101 -14.17 -0.32 -1.81
C ALA A 101 -14.78 -1.58 -2.44
N ALA A 102 -15.86 -1.41 -3.19
CA ALA A 102 -16.50 -2.52 -3.88
C ALA A 102 -15.52 -3.23 -4.84
N ALA A 103 -15.60 -4.57 -4.95
CA ALA A 103 -14.62 -5.36 -5.70
C ALA A 103 -14.47 -4.92 -7.18
N TYR A 104 -15.55 -4.50 -7.84
CA TYR A 104 -15.49 -3.96 -9.20
C TYR A 104 -14.67 -2.66 -9.30
N ALA A 105 -14.68 -1.84 -8.25
CA ALA A 105 -13.88 -0.61 -8.19
C ALA A 105 -12.39 -0.94 -7.96
N VAL A 106 -12.09 -1.97 -7.16
CA VAL A 106 -10.70 -2.39 -6.87
C VAL A 106 -10.05 -3.11 -8.05
N SER A 107 -10.80 -3.88 -8.85
CA SER A 107 -10.28 -4.45 -10.11
C SER A 107 -9.78 -3.34 -11.06
N GLY A 108 -10.43 -2.17 -11.05
CA GLY A 108 -9.98 -0.99 -11.78
C GLY A 108 -8.71 -0.33 -11.22
N ILE A 109 -8.32 -0.64 -9.97
CA ILE A 109 -7.10 -0.10 -9.37
C ILE A 109 -5.88 -0.78 -9.98
N VAL A 110 -5.84 -2.11 -10.06
CA VAL A 110 -4.66 -2.92 -10.42
C VAL A 110 -4.07 -2.61 -11.82
N GLY A 111 -4.73 -1.80 -12.66
CA GLY A 111 -4.15 -1.30 -13.91
C GLY A 111 -4.61 0.10 -14.33
N GLY A 112 -5.17 0.90 -13.42
CA GLY A 112 -5.85 2.15 -13.75
C GLY A 112 -5.28 3.41 -13.10
N ALA A 113 -6.03 4.51 -13.23
CA ALA A 113 -5.65 5.82 -12.73
C ALA A 113 -5.39 5.85 -11.20
N ALA A 114 -6.08 5.02 -10.43
CA ALA A 114 -5.87 4.91 -8.99
C ALA A 114 -4.46 4.38 -8.65
N TRP A 115 -3.98 3.37 -9.38
CA TRP A 115 -2.63 2.82 -9.18
C TRP A 115 -1.53 3.80 -9.55
N ASP A 116 -1.70 4.53 -10.66
CA ASP A 116 -0.77 5.60 -11.01
C ASP A 116 -0.82 6.76 -10.01
N GLY A 117 -2.01 7.08 -9.49
CA GLY A 117 -2.19 8.06 -8.41
C GLY A 117 -1.48 7.66 -7.12
N LEU A 118 -1.56 6.38 -6.72
CA LEU A 118 -0.83 5.87 -5.56
C LEU A 118 0.69 5.91 -5.77
N LYS A 119 1.19 5.46 -6.93
CA LYS A 119 2.62 5.60 -7.26
C LYS A 119 3.06 7.06 -7.24
N ALA A 120 2.23 7.99 -7.71
CA ALA A 120 2.52 9.42 -7.67
C ALA A 120 2.59 9.96 -6.23
N ILE A 121 1.70 9.50 -5.35
CA ILE A 121 1.75 9.79 -3.91
C ILE A 121 3.05 9.24 -3.32
N GLY A 122 3.36 7.96 -3.52
CA GLY A 122 4.56 7.31 -2.99
C GLY A 122 5.85 8.02 -3.44
N ARG A 123 5.96 8.29 -4.75
CA ARG A 123 7.11 9.02 -5.32
C ARG A 123 7.26 10.43 -4.75
N ARG A 124 6.15 11.14 -4.50
CA ARG A 124 6.23 12.47 -3.91
C ARG A 124 6.76 12.41 -2.48
N ILE A 125 6.32 11.45 -1.68
CA ILE A 125 6.81 11.26 -0.31
C ILE A 125 8.29 10.90 -0.32
N SER A 126 8.72 9.98 -1.19
CA SER A 126 10.12 9.58 -1.27
C SER A 126 11.03 10.67 -1.84
N GLN A 127 10.56 11.50 -2.77
CA GLN A 127 11.33 12.63 -3.32
C GLN A 127 11.42 13.81 -2.36
N ALA A 128 10.44 14.00 -1.48
CA ALA A 128 10.49 15.02 -0.44
C ALA A 128 11.63 14.73 0.56
N ASP A 129 11.96 13.45 0.76
CA ASP A 129 13.17 13.06 1.46
C ASP A 129 14.37 13.32 0.54
N GLN A 130 15.02 14.46 0.72
CA GLN A 130 16.12 14.96 -0.13
C GLN A 130 17.41 14.14 -0.03
N SER A 131 17.36 12.92 0.51
CA SER A 131 18.52 12.05 0.72
C SER A 131 19.03 11.51 -0.63
N PRO A 132 20.14 12.04 -1.18
CA PRO A 132 20.63 11.66 -2.52
C PRO A 132 21.14 10.22 -2.60
N GLU A 133 21.30 9.55 -1.45
CA GLU A 133 21.77 8.18 -1.32
C GLU A 133 20.64 7.13 -1.46
N ARG A 134 19.38 7.55 -1.60
CA ARG A 134 18.22 6.64 -1.52
C ARG A 134 17.75 6.04 -2.85
N ALA A 135 18.35 6.42 -3.98
CA ALA A 135 18.09 5.76 -5.25
C ALA A 135 18.66 4.33 -5.22
N GLU A 136 17.91 3.44 -4.59
CA GLU A 136 18.31 2.06 -4.37
C GLU A 136 18.14 1.30 -5.67
N ARG A 137 19.21 0.61 -6.09
CA ARG A 137 19.14 -0.21 -7.30
C ARG A 137 18.06 -1.28 -7.11
N ILE A 138 17.15 -1.37 -8.08
CA ILE A 138 16.16 -2.44 -8.12
C ILE A 138 16.88 -3.78 -8.23
N THR A 139 16.75 -4.60 -7.18
CA THR A 139 17.39 -5.90 -7.00
C THR A 139 16.38 -6.89 -6.44
N GLU A 140 16.67 -8.19 -6.56
CA GLU A 140 15.86 -9.24 -5.94
C GLU A 140 15.77 -9.09 -4.41
N ALA A 141 16.87 -8.69 -3.75
CA ALA A 141 16.89 -8.44 -2.31
C ALA A 141 15.94 -7.30 -1.92
N LEU A 142 15.91 -6.22 -2.70
CA LEU A 142 14.95 -5.13 -2.51
C LEU A 142 13.51 -5.60 -2.73
N ALA A 143 13.27 -6.37 -3.79
CA ALA A 143 11.95 -6.93 -4.09
C ALA A 143 11.43 -7.81 -2.95
N ILE A 144 12.28 -8.68 -2.40
CA ILE A 144 11.97 -9.53 -1.24
C ILE A 144 11.65 -8.65 -0.03
N ARG A 145 12.51 -7.68 0.30
CA ARG A 145 12.29 -6.77 1.44
C ARG A 145 10.95 -6.05 1.34
N ARG A 146 10.65 -5.46 0.19
CA ARG A 146 9.39 -4.75 -0.05
C ARG A 146 8.18 -5.67 -0.03
N ALA A 147 8.29 -6.88 -0.59
CA ALA A 147 7.23 -7.87 -0.51
C ALA A 147 6.94 -8.27 0.94
N THR A 148 7.98 -8.45 1.77
CA THR A 148 7.80 -8.69 3.20
C THR A 148 7.17 -7.50 3.92
N ASP A 149 7.62 -6.26 3.64
CA ASP A 149 7.03 -5.07 4.23
C ASP A 149 5.53 -4.96 3.87
N MET A 150 5.15 -5.28 2.63
CA MET A 150 3.76 -5.31 2.18
C MET A 150 2.94 -6.42 2.87
N ILE A 151 3.52 -7.60 3.10
CA ILE A 151 2.87 -8.69 3.84
C ILE A 151 2.59 -8.27 5.28
N GLU A 152 3.59 -7.74 5.99
CA GLU A 152 3.43 -7.28 7.38
C GLU A 152 2.41 -6.16 7.52
N ALA A 153 2.20 -5.37 6.46
CA ALA A 153 1.21 -4.31 6.44
C ALA A 153 -0.24 -4.83 6.30
N ASP A 154 -0.49 -5.86 5.50
CA ASP A 154 -1.87 -6.34 5.28
C ASP A 154 -2.25 -7.56 6.13
N LEU A 155 -1.27 -8.41 6.45
CA LEU A 155 -1.48 -9.69 7.12
C LEU A 155 -0.93 -9.64 8.54
N ASP A 156 -1.68 -9.02 9.46
CA ASP A 156 -1.32 -8.84 10.88
C ASP A 156 -0.89 -10.14 11.59
N SER A 157 -1.32 -11.31 11.08
CA SER A 157 -1.00 -12.63 11.63
C SER A 157 0.28 -13.28 11.11
N VAL A 158 0.98 -12.64 10.15
CA VAL A 158 2.15 -13.21 9.50
C VAL A 158 3.35 -12.29 9.71
N GLY A 159 4.22 -12.65 10.66
CA GLY A 159 5.46 -11.91 10.89
C GLY A 159 6.55 -12.28 9.88
N ARG A 160 7.56 -11.42 9.73
CA ARG A 160 8.74 -11.73 8.90
C ARG A 160 9.44 -13.06 9.25
N ALA A 161 9.42 -13.45 10.53
CA ALA A 161 10.01 -14.72 10.98
C ALA A 161 9.19 -15.96 10.55
N ASP A 162 7.94 -15.77 10.15
CA ASP A 162 7.02 -16.82 9.71
C ASP A 162 7.08 -17.07 8.19
N LEU A 163 7.96 -16.37 7.46
CA LEU A 163 8.02 -16.38 6.00
C LEU A 163 9.27 -17.08 5.49
N ASP A 164 9.07 -18.19 4.77
CA ASP A 164 10.11 -18.84 3.98
C ASP A 164 9.96 -18.43 2.50
N MET A 165 10.97 -17.73 1.97
CA MET A 165 10.98 -17.33 0.56
C MET A 165 11.18 -18.55 -0.35
N LEU A 166 10.21 -18.80 -1.24
CA LEU A 166 10.22 -19.91 -2.19
C LEU A 166 10.83 -19.50 -3.52
N SER A 167 10.45 -18.33 -4.02
CA SER A 167 10.95 -17.81 -5.28
C SER A 167 10.85 -16.29 -5.37
N VAL A 168 11.72 -15.71 -6.19
CA VAL A 168 11.69 -14.32 -6.62
C VAL A 168 11.95 -14.29 -8.12
N HIS A 169 11.16 -13.53 -8.86
CA HIS A 169 11.38 -13.26 -10.27
C HIS A 169 11.25 -11.76 -10.52
N LEU A 170 12.33 -11.15 -11.00
CA LEU A 170 12.40 -9.73 -11.31
C LEU A 170 12.22 -9.48 -12.81
N ASN A 171 11.37 -8.53 -13.17
CA ASN A 171 11.15 -8.06 -14.52
C ASN A 171 11.08 -6.52 -14.54
N GLY A 172 12.22 -5.88 -14.80
CA GLY A 172 12.32 -4.42 -14.77
C GLY A 172 12.08 -3.86 -13.38
N ASP A 173 11.05 -3.02 -13.26
CA ASP A 173 10.58 -2.43 -12.00
C ASP A 173 9.48 -3.26 -11.33
N THR A 174 9.16 -4.44 -11.85
CA THR A 174 8.18 -5.35 -11.25
C THR A 174 8.87 -6.62 -10.76
N ALA A 175 8.34 -7.23 -9.71
CA ALA A 175 8.73 -8.56 -9.28
C ALA A 175 7.51 -9.44 -9.02
N THR A 176 7.73 -10.74 -8.94
CA THR A 176 6.82 -11.70 -8.32
C THR A 176 7.62 -12.44 -7.26
N VAL A 177 7.18 -12.33 -6.00
CA VAL A 177 7.82 -12.94 -4.84
C VAL A 177 6.82 -13.90 -4.21
N VAL A 178 7.24 -15.14 -3.99
CA VAL A 178 6.40 -16.19 -3.41
C VAL A 178 7.01 -16.64 -2.09
N PHE A 179 6.20 -16.65 -1.04
CA PHE A 179 6.56 -17.12 0.28
C PHE A 179 5.68 -18.30 0.69
N ARG A 180 6.22 -19.15 1.56
CA ARG A 180 5.47 -20.08 2.40
C ARG A 180 5.37 -19.45 3.79
N ALA A 181 4.17 -19.36 4.35
CA ALA A 181 3.96 -18.96 5.73
C ALA A 181 3.96 -20.19 6.67
N SER A 182 4.21 -19.97 7.97
CA SER A 182 4.24 -21.02 9.00
C SER A 182 2.92 -21.78 9.18
N ASP A 183 1.79 -21.19 8.79
CA ASP A 183 0.48 -21.83 8.76
C ASP A 183 0.23 -22.70 7.51
N GLY A 184 1.26 -22.90 6.68
CA GLY A 184 1.20 -23.69 5.46
C GLY A 184 0.68 -22.93 4.23
N SER A 185 0.15 -21.71 4.39
CA SER A 185 -0.33 -20.91 3.26
C SER A 185 0.81 -20.45 2.33
N THR A 186 0.49 -20.28 1.05
CA THR A 186 1.37 -19.68 0.05
C THR A 186 0.94 -18.24 -0.17
N ILE A 187 1.89 -17.31 -0.04
CA ILE A 187 1.65 -15.88 -0.23
C ILE A 187 2.41 -15.43 -1.49
N THR A 188 1.69 -14.90 -2.47
CA THR A 188 2.27 -14.31 -3.68
C THR A 188 2.13 -12.79 -3.61
N VAL A 189 3.24 -12.09 -3.78
CA VAL A 189 3.28 -10.62 -3.85
C VAL A 189 3.85 -10.21 -5.20
N GLN A 190 3.20 -9.25 -5.87
CA GLN A 190 3.67 -8.75 -7.16
C GLN A 190 4.03 -7.27 -7.10
N PRO A 191 5.13 -6.89 -6.42
CA PRO A 191 5.45 -5.48 -6.22
C PRO A 191 5.93 -4.84 -7.53
N SER A 192 5.37 -3.68 -7.86
CA SER A 192 5.96 -2.66 -8.71
C SER A 192 6.76 -1.71 -7.83
N LEU A 193 8.07 -1.77 -7.99
CA LEU A 193 9.07 -1.01 -7.25
C LEU A 193 9.22 0.39 -7.83
N PHE A 194 9.44 1.35 -6.96
CA PHE A 194 9.79 2.72 -7.33
C PHE A 194 10.73 3.30 -6.28
N ASP A 195 11.33 4.45 -6.57
CA ASP A 195 12.27 5.09 -5.64
C ASP A 195 11.59 5.33 -4.29
N GLY A 196 12.12 4.67 -3.25
CA GLY A 196 11.61 4.77 -1.88
C GLY A 196 10.41 3.88 -1.52
N GLY A 197 9.88 3.05 -2.43
CA GLY A 197 8.70 2.25 -2.11
C GLY A 197 8.34 1.12 -3.07
N ALA A 198 7.18 0.53 -2.85
CA ALA A 198 6.58 -0.51 -3.67
C ALA A 198 5.06 -0.46 -3.60
N ILE A 199 4.40 -0.88 -4.67
CA ILE A 199 2.96 -1.11 -4.71
C ILE A 199 2.66 -2.41 -5.43
N GLY A 200 1.75 -3.23 -4.93
CA GLY A 200 1.45 -4.51 -5.55
C GLY A 200 0.24 -5.21 -4.98
N PRO A 201 -0.38 -6.13 -5.73
CA PRO A 201 -1.32 -7.06 -5.15
C PRO A 201 -0.62 -8.06 -4.22
N ILE A 202 -1.34 -8.49 -3.19
CA ILE A 202 -1.00 -9.63 -2.33
C ILE A 202 -2.12 -10.65 -2.46
N THR A 203 -1.74 -11.91 -2.69
CA THR A 203 -2.66 -13.04 -2.69
C THR A 203 -2.16 -14.09 -1.72
N ARG A 204 -3.04 -14.57 -0.84
CA ARG A 204 -2.77 -15.70 0.07
C ARG A 204 -3.66 -16.87 -0.32
N SER A 205 -3.08 -18.04 -0.48
CA SER A 205 -3.80 -19.29 -0.76
C SER A 205 -3.40 -20.39 0.21
N TYR A 206 -4.34 -21.27 0.53
CA TYR A 206 -4.09 -22.48 1.29
C TYR A 206 -4.07 -23.65 0.32
N SER A 207 -3.18 -24.62 0.52
CA SER A 207 -3.29 -25.89 -0.21
C SER A 207 -4.56 -26.61 0.26
N ASP A 208 -5.35 -27.14 -0.68
CA ASP A 208 -6.62 -27.86 -0.42
C ASP A 208 -6.48 -29.13 0.48
N GLY A 209 -5.30 -29.39 1.04
CA GLY A 209 -4.90 -30.66 1.66
C GLY A 209 -5.18 -30.82 3.17
N ASP A 210 -5.64 -29.80 3.89
CA ASP A 210 -5.89 -29.87 5.34
C ASP A 210 -7.31 -29.45 5.74
N ALA A 211 -8.31 -29.77 4.91
CA ALA A 211 -9.66 -29.93 5.43
C ALA A 211 -9.68 -31.22 6.27
N THR A 212 -9.12 -31.18 7.47
CA THR A 212 -9.28 -32.25 8.46
C THR A 212 -10.76 -32.51 8.62
N GLU A 213 -11.21 -33.67 8.13
CA GLU A 213 -12.50 -34.26 8.46
C GLU A 213 -12.69 -34.17 9.97
N GLY A 214 -13.60 -33.31 10.42
CA GLY A 214 -13.98 -33.27 11.83
C GLY A 214 -14.53 -34.64 12.23
N PRO A 215 -14.23 -35.15 13.45
CA PRO A 215 -14.78 -36.41 13.89
C PRO A 215 -16.30 -36.28 14.01
N GLY A 216 -17.03 -37.06 13.20
CA GLY A 216 -18.46 -37.31 13.36
C GLY A 216 -18.75 -38.26 14.51
#